data_AF-A0A8T6ILU5-F1
#
_entry.id   AF-A0A8T6ILU5-F1
#
_cell.length_a   1.000
_cell.length_b   1.000
_cell.length_c   1.000
_cell.angle_alpha   90.00
_cell.angle_beta   90.00
_cell.angle_gamma   90.00
#
_symmetry.space_group_name_H-M   'P 1'
#
loop_
_entity.id
_entity.type
_entity.pdbx_description
1 polymer ?
#
loop_
_entity_poly.entity_id
_entity_poly.type
_entity_poly.pdbx_seq_one_letter_code
_entity_poly.pdbx_strand_id
1 'polypeptide(L)'
;VLDSLRGSLHRFDAVRATIVSTGKFSKTAKAAAFDKGAAPITLIDGERLLDLLMEHDIGIRRREIRVFEFDPESLSEFEDDAVLPPSG
;
A
#
# COMPACT_ATOMS: atom_id res chain seq x y z
N VAL A 1 1.92 -17.58 -21.66
CA VAL A 1 1.42 -16.18 -21.52
C VAL A 1 2.57 -15.18 -21.53
N LEU A 2 3.54 -15.28 -20.60
CA LEU A 2 4.68 -14.36 -20.55
C LEU A 2 5.47 -14.32 -21.87
N ASP A 3 5.87 -15.48 -22.39
CA ASP A 3 6.66 -15.57 -23.62
C ASP A 3 5.85 -15.14 -24.86
N SER A 4 4.56 -15.47 -24.88
CA SER A 4 3.64 -15.02 -25.93
C SER A 4 3.50 -13.50 -25.97
N LEU A 5 3.44 -12.86 -24.80
CA LEU A 5 3.41 -11.40 -24.67
C LEU A 5 4.74 -10.79 -25.09
N ARG A 6 5.86 -11.43 -24.72
CA ARG A 6 7.22 -11.03 -25.12
C ARG A 6 7.40 -11.07 -26.64
N GLY A 7 6.89 -12.10 -27.32
CA GLY A 7 6.88 -12.15 -28.78
C GLY A 7 6.06 -11.02 -29.41
N SER A 8 4.96 -10.62 -28.76
CA SER A 8 4.14 -9.49 -29.21
C SER A 8 4.87 -8.15 -29.02
N LEU A 9 5.57 -7.95 -27.90
CA LEU A 9 6.43 -6.77 -27.67
C LEU A 9 7.42 -6.56 -28.81
N HIS A 10 8.17 -7.62 -29.17
CA HIS A 10 9.12 -7.56 -30.28
C HIS A 10 8.45 -7.24 -31.62
N ARG A 11 7.25 -7.75 -31.86
CA ARG A 11 6.51 -7.51 -33.11
C ARG A 11 6.02 -6.06 -33.24
N PHE A 12 5.67 -5.41 -32.13
CA PHE A 12 5.08 -4.07 -32.12
C PHE A 12 6.07 -2.98 -31.70
N ASP A 13 7.36 -3.30 -31.60
CA ASP A 13 8.43 -2.40 -31.14
C ASP A 13 8.11 -1.70 -29.80
N ALA A 14 7.45 -2.44 -28.91
CA ALA A 14 6.99 -1.91 -27.64
C ALA A 14 8.09 -1.98 -26.57
N VAL A 15 8.26 -0.87 -25.84
CA VAL A 15 9.37 -0.70 -24.86
C VAL A 15 9.22 -1.59 -23.63
N ARG A 16 8.00 -1.79 -23.15
CA ARG A 16 7.69 -2.61 -21.97
C ARG A 16 6.27 -3.14 -22.03
N ALA A 17 6.02 -4.28 -21.38
CA ALA A 17 4.65 -4.74 -21.13
C ALA A 17 4.30 -4.66 -19.65
N THR A 18 3.00 -4.70 -19.34
CA THR A 18 2.49 -4.84 -17.99
C THR A 18 1.42 -5.92 -17.96
N ILE A 19 1.53 -6.85 -17.02
CA ILE A 19 0.51 -7.87 -16.75
C ILE A 19 -0.08 -7.57 -15.38
N VAL A 20 -1.40 -7.46 -15.33
CA VAL A 20 -2.17 -7.29 -14.09
C VAL A 20 -2.93 -8.58 -13.82
N SER A 21 -2.87 -9.08 -12.58
CA SER A 21 -3.62 -10.25 -12.13
C SER A 21 -4.19 -10.02 -10.74
N THR A 22 -5.36 -10.58 -10.47
CA THR A 22 -5.94 -10.61 -9.12
C THR A 22 -5.30 -11.67 -8.22
N GLY A 23 -4.54 -12.61 -8.80
CA GLY A 23 -3.79 -13.64 -8.09
C GLY A 23 -2.30 -13.32 -7.95
N LYS A 24 -1.54 -14.23 -7.32
CA LYS A 24 -0.08 -14.13 -7.19
C LYS A 24 0.64 -14.75 -8.39
N PHE A 25 1.77 -14.16 -8.77
CA PHE A 25 2.69 -14.79 -9.73
C PHE A 25 3.65 -15.77 -9.02
N SER A 26 4.00 -16.86 -9.70
CA SER A 26 5.02 -17.80 -9.21
C SER A 26 6.41 -17.14 -9.18
N LYS A 27 7.32 -17.70 -8.37
CA LYS A 27 8.72 -17.25 -8.33
C LYS A 27 9.39 -17.32 -9.70
N THR A 28 9.11 -18.38 -10.46
CA THR A 28 9.61 -18.56 -11.83
C THR A 28 9.08 -17.50 -12.78
N ALA A 29 7.79 -17.15 -12.70
CA ALA A 29 7.20 -16.09 -13.52
C ALA A 29 7.79 -14.71 -13.18
N LYS A 30 8.00 -14.42 -11.89
CA LYS A 30 8.68 -13.19 -11.46
C LYS A 30 10.09 -13.13 -12.03
N ALA A 31 10.88 -14.19 -11.92
CA ALA A 31 12.24 -14.23 -12.48
C ALA A 31 12.25 -14.02 -14.01
N ALA A 32 11.36 -14.72 -14.74
CA ALA A 32 11.27 -14.61 -16.18
C ALA A 32 10.83 -13.22 -16.68
N ALA A 33 10.07 -12.45 -15.88
CA ALA A 33 9.64 -11.11 -16.23
C ALA A 33 10.77 -10.07 -16.19
N PHE A 34 11.77 -10.30 -15.35
CA PHE A 34 12.97 -9.45 -15.16
C PHE A 34 14.20 -9.95 -15.94
N ASP A 35 14.02 -10.89 -16.87
CA ASP A 35 15.13 -11.38 -17.69
C ASP A 35 15.77 -10.23 -18.49
N LYS A 36 17.07 -10.02 -18.25
CA LYS A 36 17.87 -8.92 -18.81
C LYS A 36 18.03 -9.02 -20.33
N GLY A 37 17.82 -10.20 -20.90
CA GLY A 37 17.97 -10.44 -22.35
C GLY A 37 16.79 -9.98 -23.20
N ALA A 38 15.69 -9.52 -22.59
CA ALA A 38 14.48 -9.22 -23.35
C ALA A 38 13.65 -8.06 -22.76
N ALA A 39 12.67 -7.58 -23.53
CA ALA A 39 11.87 -6.42 -23.15
C ALA A 39 11.23 -6.59 -21.75
N PRO A 40 11.38 -5.62 -20.83
CA PRO A 40 10.93 -5.79 -19.46
C PRO A 40 9.41 -5.95 -19.37
N ILE A 41 8.96 -6.90 -18.53
CA ILE A 41 7.54 -7.12 -18.26
C ILE A 41 7.28 -6.75 -16.79
N THR A 42 6.46 -5.73 -16.58
CA THR A 42 6.00 -5.35 -15.23
C THR A 42 4.89 -6.29 -14.81
N LEU A 43 4.97 -6.81 -13.58
CA LEU A 43 3.94 -7.66 -13.00
C LEU A 43 3.26 -6.92 -11.84
N ILE A 44 1.94 -6.80 -11.91
CA ILE A 44 1.10 -6.27 -10.84
C ILE A 44 0.23 -7.43 -10.36
N ASP A 45 0.58 -7.99 -9.20
CA ASP A 45 -0.23 -9.02 -8.53
C ASP A 45 -1.34 -8.39 -7.68
N GLY A 46 -2.22 -9.24 -7.15
CA GLY A 46 -3.39 -8.77 -6.39
C GLY A 46 -3.04 -7.91 -5.17
N GLU A 47 -1.92 -8.19 -4.49
CA GLU A 47 -1.46 -7.38 -3.35
C GLU A 47 -1.02 -5.99 -3.83
N ARG A 48 -0.13 -5.91 -4.83
CA ARG A 48 0.28 -4.61 -5.37
C ARG A 48 -0.88 -3.85 -6.01
N LEU A 49 -1.82 -4.56 -6.63
CA LEU A 49 -3.04 -3.96 -7.18
C LEU A 49 -3.88 -3.32 -6.09
N LEU A 50 -4.11 -4.02 -4.97
CA LEU A 50 -4.83 -3.48 -3.82
C LEU A 50 -4.13 -2.24 -3.25
N ASP A 51 -2.80 -2.27 -3.12
CA ASP A 51 -2.03 -1.10 -2.67
C ASP A 51 -2.25 0.10 -3.60
N LEU A 52 -2.19 -0.10 -4.92
CA LEU A 52 -2.43 0.96 -5.91
C LEU A 52 -3.87 1.49 -5.85
N LEU A 53 -4.86 0.62 -5.64
CA LEU A 53 -6.25 1.04 -5.46
C LEU A 53 -6.42 1.87 -4.20
N MET A 54 -5.72 1.53 -3.11
CA MET A 54 -5.73 2.31 -1.88
C MET A 54 -4.99 3.64 -2.02
N GLU A 55 -3.82 3.64 -2.67
CA GLU A 55 -3.00 4.83 -2.92
C GLU A 55 -3.72 5.89 -3.76
N HIS A 56 -4.55 5.45 -4.71
CA HIS A 56 -5.28 6.33 -5.63
C HIS A 56 -6.77 6.49 -5.30
N ASP A 57 -7.22 6.00 -4.14
CA ASP A 57 -8.62 6.05 -3.70
C ASP A 57 -9.63 5.46 -4.72
N ILE A 58 -9.23 4.41 -5.45
CA ILE A 58 -10.06 3.77 -6.49
C ILE A 58 -10.88 2.64 -5.89
N GLY A 59 -12.20 2.79 -5.85
CA GLY A 59 -13.12 1.73 -5.42
C GLY A 59 -13.00 1.35 -3.94
N ILE A 60 -12.22 2.10 -3.16
CA ILE A 60 -12.06 1.90 -1.72
C ILE A 60 -12.98 2.85 -0.94
N ARG A 61 -13.36 2.43 0.28
CA ARG A 61 -14.04 3.30 1.25
C ARG A 61 -13.15 3.45 2.47
N ARG A 62 -12.53 4.64 2.61
CA ARG A 62 -11.75 5.00 3.79
C ARG A 62 -12.69 5.19 4.98
N ARG A 63 -12.36 4.58 6.13
CA ARG A 63 -13.03 4.82 7.40
C ARG A 63 -11.98 5.19 8.42
N GLU A 64 -12.07 6.38 8.97
CA GLU A 64 -11.21 6.82 10.07
C GLU A 64 -11.86 6.45 11.39
N ILE A 65 -11.14 5.75 12.24
CA ILE A 65 -11.56 5.43 13.60
C ILE A 65 -10.73 6.30 14.53
N ARG A 66 -11.40 7.19 15.27
CA ARG A 66 -10.78 7.98 16.34
C ARG A 66 -11.02 7.27 17.65
N VAL A 67 -9.93 6.86 18.30
CA VAL A 67 -9.95 6.28 19.64
C VAL A 67 -9.43 7.34 20.59
N PHE A 68 -10.21 7.63 21.63
CA PHE A 68 -9.80 8.52 22.71
C PHE A 68 -9.48 7.67 23.92
N GLU A 69 -8.30 7.87 24.49
CA GLU A 69 -7.89 7.25 25.74
C GLU A 69 -7.82 8.34 26.81
N PHE A 70 -8.25 7.98 28.01
CA PHE A 70 -8.13 8.88 29.15
C PHE A 70 -6.69 8.82 29.66
N ASP A 71 -6.05 9.98 29.74
CA ASP A 71 -4.71 10.16 30.29
C ASP A 71 -4.80 10.97 31.59
N PRO A 72 -4.78 10.31 32.76
CA PRO A 72 -4.81 10.99 34.04
C PRO A 72 -3.54 11.79 34.34
N GLU A 73 -2.38 11.42 33.77
CA GLU A 73 -1.11 12.09 34.04
C GLU A 73 -1.11 13.52 33.47
N SER A 74 -1.81 13.72 32.35
CA SER A 74 -2.04 15.04 31.75
C SER A 74 -2.84 16.02 32.63
N LEU A 75 -3.47 15.54 33.71
CA LEU A 75 -4.27 16.36 34.63
C LEU A 75 -3.51 16.81 35.87
N SER A 76 -2.28 16.32 36.08
CA SER A 76 -1.46 16.63 37.27
C SER A 76 -1.21 18.13 37.48
N GLU A 77 -1.13 18.91 36.40
CA GLU A 77 -0.96 20.37 36.46
C GLU A 77 -2.17 21.12 37.06
N PHE A 78 -3.35 20.49 37.12
CA PHE A 78 -4.57 21.09 37.68
C PHE A 78 -4.83 20.70 39.15
N GLU A 79 -4.02 19.82 39.73
CA GLU A 79 -4.19 19.37 41.12
C GLU A 79 -3.49 20.29 42.14
N ASP A 80 -2.46 21.05 41.73
CA ASP A 80 -1.66 21.91 42.62
C ASP A 80 -2.33 23.26 42.99
N ASP A 81 -3.35 23.70 42.25
CA ASP A 81 -4.05 24.98 42.50
C ASP A 81 -5.26 24.84 43.46
N ALA A 82 -5.58 23.64 43.95
CA ALA A 82 -6.72 23.39 44.85
C ALA A 82 -6.43 23.70 46.33
N VAL A 83 -5.57 24.69 46.63
CA VAL A 83 -5.40 25.20 48.00
C VAL A 83 -6.63 26.02 48.38
N LEU A 84 -7.61 25.36 49.00
CA LEU A 84 -8.76 26.04 49.61
C LEU A 84 -8.25 27.08 50.63
N PRO A 85 -8.73 28.35 50.58
CA PRO A 85 -8.35 29.34 51.58
C PRO A 85 -8.85 28.89 52.97
N PRO A 86 -8.07 29.13 54.05
CA PRO A 86 -8.48 28.73 55.39
C PRO A 86 -9.78 29.44 55.77
N SER A 87 -10.76 28.65 56.20
CA SER A 87 -12.03 29.11 56.75
C SER A 87 -11.78 29.84 58.08
N GLY A 88 -11.56 31.16 57.99
CA GLY A 88 -11.56 32.08 59.12
C GLY A 88 -12.98 32.35 59.61
#